data_AF-W1XEZ9-F1
#
_entry.id   AF-W1XEZ9-F1
#
_cell.length_a   1.000
_cell.length_b   1.000
_cell.length_c   1.000
_cell.angle_alpha   90.00
_cell.angle_beta   90.00
_cell.angle_gamma   90.00
#
_symmetry.space_group_name_H-M   'P 1'
#
loop_
_entity.id
_entity.type
_entity.pdbx_description
1 polymer ?
#
loop_
_entity_poly.entity_id
_entity_poly.type
_entity_poly.pdbx_seq_one_letter_code
_entity_poly.pdbx_strand_id
1 'polypeptide(L)' 'KKVLPCSCYLDRQYGEEGIFASTPAVIGKDGIEDVFELQLTNEELALFKTSCAVIREHVVKAESM' A
#
# COMPACT_ATOMS: atom_id res chain seq x y z
N LYS A 1 -1.57 -15.67 13.47
CA LYS A 1 -1.75 -14.68 12.39
C LYS A 1 -2.63 -13.56 12.92
N LYS A 2 -2.32 -12.30 12.60
CA LYS A 2 -3.13 -11.13 13.00
C LYS A 2 -3.24 -10.18 11.81
N VAL A 3 -4.38 -9.50 11.69
CA VAL A 3 -4.55 -8.42 10.72
C VAL A 3 -4.09 -7.13 11.38
N LEU A 4 -3.09 -6.48 10.80
CA LEU A 4 -2.52 -5.24 11.32
C LEU A 4 -2.29 -4.28 10.15
N PRO A 5 -2.46 -2.96 10.35
CA PRO A 5 -2.06 -1.97 9.36
C PRO A 5 -0.52 -1.98 9.26
N CYS A 6 0.01 -2.22 8.06
CA CYS A 6 1.44 -2.23 7.80
C CYS A 6 1.73 -1.63 6.43
N SER A 7 2.93 -1.05 6.28
CA SER A 7 3.41 -0.63 4.96
C SER A 7 3.78 -1.87 4.15
N CYS A 8 2.98 -2.18 3.15
CA CYS A 8 3.11 -3.39 2.34
C CYS A 8 3.44 -3.02 0.90
N TYR A 9 4.21 -3.87 0.24
CA TYR A 9 4.46 -3.74 -1.19
C TYR A 9 3.17 -4.06 -1.96
N LEU A 10 2.75 -3.12 -2.80
CA LEU A 10 1.59 -3.29 -3.67
C LEU A 10 2.03 -3.88 -5.01
N ASP A 11 1.45 -5.01 -5.34
CA ASP A 11 1.53 -5.73 -6.61
C ASP A 11 0.09 -5.89 -7.14
N ARG A 12 -0.44 -4.79 -7.69
CA ARG A 12 -1.76 -4.62 -8.33
C ARG A 12 -2.95 -4.43 -7.41
N GLN A 13 -2.80 -4.52 -6.09
CA GLN A 13 -3.89 -4.18 -5.15
C GLN A 13 -4.27 -2.70 -5.31
N TYR A 14 -5.58 -2.39 -5.24
CA TYR A 14 -6.14 -1.05 -5.40
C TYR A 14 -5.81 -0.39 -6.77
N GLY A 15 -5.34 -1.18 -7.74
CA GLY A 15 -4.85 -0.71 -9.04
C GLY A 15 -3.47 -0.04 -8.98
N GLU A 16 -2.70 -0.27 -7.91
CA GLU A 16 -1.37 0.27 -7.68
C GLU A 16 -0.31 -0.84 -7.73
N GLU A 17 0.86 -0.55 -8.31
CA GLU A 17 1.97 -1.50 -8.43
C GLU A 17 3.29 -0.77 -8.16
N GLY A 18 4.27 -1.49 -7.60
CA GLY A 18 5.65 -1.02 -7.47
C GLY A 18 5.89 -0.04 -6.33
N ILE A 19 4.98 0.05 -5.36
CA ILE A 19 5.08 1.01 -4.25
C ILE A 19 4.80 0.34 -2.90
N PHE A 20 5.33 0.93 -1.84
CA PHE A 20 4.94 0.58 -0.47
C PHE A 20 3.87 1.56 0.03
N ALA A 21 2.73 1.03 0.47
CA ALA A 21 1.65 1.81 1.04
C ALA A 21 1.05 1.11 2.26
N SER A 22 0.49 1.91 3.18
CA SER A 22 -0.16 1.38 4.38
C SER A 22 -1.46 0.70 4.01
N THR A 23 -1.53 -0.61 4.23
CA THR A 23 -2.70 -1.45 3.98
C THR A 23 -2.89 -2.45 5.12
N PRO A 24 -4.12 -2.96 5.34
CA PRO A 24 -4.32 -4.06 6.26
C PRO A 24 -3.65 -5.32 5.69
N ALA A 25 -2.74 -5.91 6.44
CA ALA A 25 -2.04 -7.12 6.02
C ALA A 25 -2.17 -8.23 7.07
N VAL A 26 -2.17 -9.46 6.59
CA VAL A 26 -2.11 -10.66 7.43
C VAL A 26 -0.65 -10.89 7.79
N ILE A 27 -0.31 -10.64 9.07
CA ILE A 27 1.03 -10.86 9.59
C ILE A 27 1.07 -12.20 10.32
N GLY A 28 2.00 -13.04 9.90
CA GLY A 28 2.27 -14.34 10.51
C GLY A 28 3.76 -14.53 10.81
N LYS A 29 4.18 -15.79 10.95
CA LYS A 29 5.56 -16.12 11.33
C LYS A 29 6.56 -15.82 10.21
N ASP A 30 6.08 -15.80 8.97
CA ASP A 30 6.88 -15.60 7.76
C ASP A 30 6.82 -14.13 7.27
N GLY A 31 6.29 -13.21 8.09
CA GLY A 31 6.14 -11.79 7.76
C GLY A 31 4.76 -11.44 7.23
N ILE A 32 4.71 -10.63 6.17
CA ILE A 32 3.46 -10.31 5.45
C ILE A 32 3.10 -11.52 4.59
N GLU A 33 2.05 -12.23 4.98
CA GLU A 33 1.58 -13.41 4.25
C GLU A 33 0.50 -13.06 3.22
N ASP A 34 -0.25 -11.96 3.44
CA ASP A 34 -1.30 -11.49 2.54
C ASP A 34 -1.56 -9.99 2.73
N VAL A 35 -1.97 -9.31 1.65
CA VAL A 35 -2.38 -7.90 1.66
C VAL A 35 -3.87 -7.85 1.40
N PHE A 36 -4.64 -7.41 2.39
CA PHE A 36 -6.09 -7.42 2.33
C PHE A 36 -6.60 -6.22 1.53
N GLU A 37 -7.22 -6.50 0.38
CA GLU A 37 -7.85 -5.48 -0.46
C GLU A 37 -9.28 -5.20 0.02
N LEU A 38 -9.50 -4.00 0.54
CA LEU A 38 -10.82 -3.53 0.96
C LEU A 38 -11.60 -3.03 -0.25
N GLN A 39 -12.91 -3.25 -0.23
CA GLN A 39 -13.81 -2.59 -1.17
C GLN A 39 -13.96 -1.13 -0.75
N LEU A 40 -13.13 -0.26 -1.32
CA LEU A 40 -13.21 1.18 -1.14
C LEU A 40 -14.31 1.76 -2.04
N THR A 41 -14.98 2.79 -1.55
CA THR A 41 -15.81 3.66 -2.40
C THR A 41 -14.94 4.41 -3.41
N ASN A 42 -15.56 4.96 -4.45
CA ASN A 42 -14.84 5.75 -5.46
C ASN A 42 -14.08 6.95 -4.85
N GLU A 43 -14.65 7.57 -3.82
CA GLU A 43 -14.04 8.70 -3.10
C GLU A 43 -12.83 8.25 -2.29
N GLU A 44 -12.96 7.18 -1.50
CA GLU A 44 -11.86 6.61 -0.73
C GLU A 44 -10.72 6.11 -1.62
N LEU A 45 -11.04 5.48 -2.75
CA LEU A 45 -10.05 5.06 -3.74
C LEU A 45 -9.30 6.25 -4.33
N ALA A 46 -9.99 7.36 -4.63
CA ALA A 46 -9.35 8.57 -5.12
C ALA A 46 -8.38 9.17 -4.08
N LEU A 47 -8.77 9.19 -2.80
CA LEU A 47 -7.92 9.62 -1.70
C LEU A 47 -6.70 8.70 -1.52
N PHE A 48 -6.90 7.38 -1.62
CA PHE A 48 -5.82 6.40 -1.56
C PHE A 48 -4.80 6.59 -2.69
N LYS A 49 -5.27 6.76 -3.93
CA LYS A 49 -4.41 7.06 -5.08
C LYS A 49 -3.63 8.35 -4.92
N THR A 50 -4.26 9.37 -4.35
CA THR A 50 -3.57 10.64 -4.03
C THR A 50 -2.45 10.41 -3.02
N SER A 51 -2.68 9.62 -1.97
CA SER A 51 -1.63 9.25 -1.01
C SER A 51 -0.48 8.48 -1.67
N CYS A 52 -0.80 7.53 -2.55
CA CYS A 52 0.19 6.76 -3.30
C CYS A 52 1.04 7.65 -4.22
N ALA A 53 0.44 8.65 -4.86
CA ALA A 53 1.16 9.61 -5.71
C ALA A 53 2.18 10.43 -4.90
N VAL A 54 1.82 10.90 -3.71
CA VAL A 54 2.72 11.61 -2.80
C VAL A 54 3.90 10.72 -2.41
N ILE A 55 3.65 9.45 -2.06
CA ILE A 55 4.72 8.50 -1.71
C ILE A 55 5.69 8.33 -2.89
N ARG A 56 5.18 8.12 -4.12
CA ARG A 56 6.02 8.01 -5.32
C ARG A 56 6.90 9.23 -5.55
N GLU A 57 6.33 10.43 -5.42
CA GLU A 57 7.09 11.67 -5.57
C GLU A 57 8.28 11.72 -4.59
N HIS A 58 8.06 11.33 -3.34
CA HIS A 58 9.11 11.30 -2.32
C HIS A 58 10.15 10.20 -2.57
N VAL A 59 9.75 9.03 -3.06
CA VAL A 59 10.69 7.96 -3.44
C VAL A 59 11.60 8.44 -4.57
N VAL A 60 11.05 9.04 -5.63
CA VAL A 60 11.84 9.57 -6.75
C VAL A 60 12.81 10.66 -6.28
N LYS A 61 12.36 11.57 -5.40
CA LYS A 61 13.24 12.58 -4.81
C LYS A 61 14.41 11.94 -4.06
N ALA A 62 14.14 10.91 -3.25
CA ALA A 62 15.17 10.21 -2.48
C ALA A 62 16.17 9.46 -3.38
N GLU A 63 15.74 8.91 -4.51
CA GLU A 63 16.62 8.26 -5.49
C GLU A 63 17.52 9.25 -6.25
N SER A 64 17.09 10.51 -6.37
CA SER A 64 17.83 11.57 -7.07
C SER A 64 18.86 12.32 -6.21
N MET A 65 18.99 11.94 -4.93
CA MET A 65 19.96 12.50 -3.96
C MET A 65 21.22 11.65 -3.88
#